data_AF-A0A1Q6M1F4-F1
#
_entry.id   AF-A0A1Q6M1F4-F1
#
_cell.length_a   1.000
_cell.length_b   1.000
_cell.length_c   1.000
_cell.angle_alpha   90.00
_cell.angle_beta   90.00
_cell.angle_gamma   90.00
#
_symmetry.space_group_name_H-M   'P 1'
#
loop_
_entity.id
_entity.type
_entity.pdbx_description
1 polymer ?
#
loop_
_entity_poly.entity_id
_entity_poly.type
_entity_poly.pdbx_seq_one_letter_code
_entity_poly.pdbx_strand_id
1 'polypeptide(L)'
;MNYFKPKFMLGLTATPDRCDGENVYKLFDYNIASDIRMEETLNYDNYFKSNRIFHWQSPNGTIQDSKEGIIFTKGTKPLHLFVRKDKKENMYFIYVGKVRPIYYDGNKPITIDFELEYELPKTIFEEMQKVKKI
;
A
#
# COMPACT_ATOMS: atom_id res chain seq x y z
N MET A 1 6.84 -22.74 -13.61
CA MET A 1 6.16 -21.43 -13.79
C MET A 1 4.67 -21.61 -13.48
N ASN A 2 4.33 -21.79 -12.20
CA ASN A 2 2.92 -21.84 -11.76
C ASN A 2 2.46 -20.41 -11.50
N TYR A 3 2.01 -19.74 -12.55
CA TYR A 3 1.42 -18.42 -12.45
C TYR A 3 0.14 -18.50 -11.60
N PHE A 4 0.15 -17.72 -10.53
CA PHE A 4 -0.95 -17.47 -9.60
C PHE A 4 -2.29 -17.29 -10.34
N LYS A 5 -3.33 -18.06 -9.99
CA LYS A 5 -4.70 -17.87 -10.46
C LYS A 5 -5.48 -17.00 -9.46
N PRO A 6 -5.64 -15.68 -9.69
CA PRO A 6 -6.38 -14.83 -8.77
C PRO A 6 -7.86 -15.22 -8.73
N LYS A 7 -8.43 -15.34 -7.53
CA LYS A 7 -9.86 -15.66 -7.32
C LYS A 7 -10.81 -14.47 -7.55
N PHE A 8 -10.28 -13.26 -7.71
CA PHE A 8 -11.03 -12.06 -8.09
C PHE A 8 -10.09 -11.04 -8.73
N MET A 9 -10.58 -10.29 -9.72
CA MET A 9 -9.86 -9.18 -10.36
C MET A 9 -10.57 -7.90 -9.92
N LEU A 10 -9.91 -7.05 -9.12
CA LEU A 10 -10.50 -5.79 -8.71
C LEU A 10 -10.09 -4.71 -9.72
N GLY A 11 -11.05 -4.22 -10.50
CA GLY A 11 -10.85 -3.06 -11.35
C GLY A 11 -10.73 -1.79 -10.51
N LEU A 12 -9.56 -1.58 -9.88
CA LEU A 12 -9.22 -0.35 -9.16
C LEU A 12 -8.95 0.79 -10.16
N THR A 13 -9.96 1.15 -10.95
CA THR A 13 -9.92 2.35 -11.80
C THR A 13 -10.09 3.63 -10.97
N ALA A 14 -10.68 3.51 -9.76
CA ALA A 14 -10.79 4.58 -8.79
C ALA A 14 -9.52 4.66 -7.91
N THR A 15 -8.93 5.86 -7.82
CA THR A 15 -7.93 6.19 -6.79
C THR A 15 -8.58 6.07 -5.42
N PRO A 16 -7.87 5.63 -4.37
CA PRO A 16 -8.42 5.63 -3.02
C PRO A 16 -8.76 7.03 -2.50
N ASP A 17 -8.19 8.08 -3.10
CA ASP A 17 -8.61 9.46 -2.89
C ASP A 17 -9.84 9.78 -3.73
N ARG A 18 -11.03 9.67 -3.11
CA ARG A 18 -12.29 10.14 -3.69
C ARG A 18 -12.67 11.49 -3.10
N CYS A 19 -13.16 12.40 -3.93
CA CYS A 19 -13.64 13.72 -3.49
C CYS A 19 -14.99 13.67 -2.76
N ASP A 20 -15.67 12.52 -2.72
CA ASP A 20 -17.01 12.35 -2.11
C ASP A 20 -16.96 11.99 -0.62
N GLY A 21 -15.77 11.86 -0.02
CA GLY A 21 -15.59 11.58 1.41
C GLY A 21 -15.90 10.15 1.83
N GLU A 22 -16.28 9.27 0.90
CA GLU A 22 -16.53 7.86 1.18
C GLU A 22 -15.22 7.07 1.23
N ASN A 23 -15.03 6.31 2.31
CA ASN A 23 -13.80 5.57 2.56
C ASN A 23 -13.75 4.28 1.71
N VAL A 24 -13.02 4.32 0.60
CA VAL A 24 -12.86 3.17 -0.30
C VAL A 24 -12.27 1.93 0.37
N TYR A 25 -11.49 2.10 1.44
CA TYR A 25 -10.89 0.99 2.16
C TYR A 25 -11.99 0.14 2.79
N LYS A 26 -13.10 0.74 3.25
CA LYS A 26 -14.26 -0.01 3.72
C LYS A 26 -14.87 -0.90 2.63
N LEU A 27 -14.89 -0.44 1.37
CA LEU A 27 -15.33 -1.22 0.21
C LEU A 27 -14.34 -2.32 -0.18
N PHE A 28 -13.09 -2.23 0.29
CA PHE A 28 -12.01 -3.16 0.01
C PHE A 28 -11.56 -3.97 1.25
N ASP A 29 -12.45 -4.12 2.25
CA ASP A 29 -12.20 -4.76 3.56
C ASP A 29 -10.88 -4.33 4.21
N TYR A 30 -10.58 -3.04 4.06
CA TYR A 30 -9.41 -2.34 4.57
C TYR A 30 -8.06 -2.79 4.01
N ASN A 31 -8.06 -3.56 2.92
CA ASN A 31 -6.83 -3.89 2.21
C ASN A 31 -6.15 -2.63 1.62
N ILE A 32 -4.83 -2.66 1.52
CA ILE A 32 -4.03 -1.49 1.19
C ILE A 32 -3.78 -1.46 -0.32
N ALA A 33 -4.28 -0.41 -0.97
CA ALA A 33 -3.95 -0.08 -2.36
C ALA A 33 -3.12 1.21 -2.36
N SER A 34 -1.84 1.12 -2.72
CA SER A 34 -0.92 2.26 -2.64
C SER A 34 -0.18 2.52 -3.96
N ASP A 35 -0.08 3.80 -4.29
CA ASP A 35 0.75 4.28 -5.38
C ASP A 35 2.16 4.50 -4.85
N ILE A 36 3.13 3.74 -5.38
CA ILE A 36 4.53 3.93 -5.05
C ILE A 36 5.01 5.18 -5.78
N ARG A 37 5.58 6.12 -5.04
CA ARG A 37 6.18 7.34 -5.57
C ARG A 37 7.70 7.24 -5.44
N MET A 38 8.42 7.63 -6.48
CA MET A 38 9.88 7.57 -6.53
C MET A 38 10.49 8.80 -5.87
N GLU A 39 11.66 8.62 -5.26
CA GLU A 39 12.44 9.72 -4.66
C GLU A 39 13.01 10.67 -5.72
N GLU A 40 12.34 11.80 -5.93
CA GLU A 40 12.98 13.07 -6.34
C GLU A 40 12.41 14.28 -5.57
N THR A 41 11.50 14.06 -4.62
CA THR A 41 10.90 15.14 -3.83
C THR A 41 10.68 14.64 -2.41
N LEU A 42 11.22 15.37 -1.43
CA LEU A 42 11.35 15.06 0.01
C LEU A 42 10.03 14.81 0.78
N ASN A 43 8.90 14.64 0.10
CA ASN A 43 7.54 14.64 0.68
C ASN A 43 6.66 13.46 0.19
N TYR A 44 7.24 12.29 -0.11
CA TYR A 44 6.47 11.13 -0.53
C TYR A 44 6.44 10.03 0.54
N ASP A 45 5.23 9.59 0.87
CA ASP A 45 4.94 8.86 2.11
C ASP A 45 4.87 7.32 2.00
N ASN A 46 4.96 6.76 0.78
CA ASN A 46 4.76 5.32 0.54
C ASN A 46 5.88 4.72 -0.34
N TYR A 47 6.69 3.82 0.21
CA TYR A 47 7.82 3.19 -0.48
C TYR A 47 8.24 1.87 0.18
N PHE A 48 9.01 1.03 -0.53
CA PHE A 48 9.62 -0.14 0.09
C PHE A 48 10.98 0.21 0.73
N LYS A 49 11.08 0.07 2.06
CA LYS A 49 12.34 0.19 2.83
C LYS A 49 13.28 -0.99 2.57
N SER A 50 12.71 -2.16 2.28
CA SER A 50 13.42 -3.37 1.90
C SER A 50 12.50 -4.27 1.08
N ASN A 51 13.00 -5.42 0.60
CA ASN A 51 12.17 -6.42 -0.07
C ASN A 51 11.09 -7.03 0.85
N ARG A 52 11.07 -6.71 2.15
CA ARG A 52 10.11 -7.23 3.13
C ARG A 52 9.39 -6.15 3.93
N ILE A 53 9.84 -4.90 3.86
CA ILE A 53 9.28 -3.79 4.65
C ILE A 53 8.74 -2.73 3.70
N PHE A 54 7.44 -2.46 3.84
CA PHE A 54 6.74 -1.39 3.13
C PHE A 54 6.39 -0.27 4.11
N HIS A 55 6.90 0.93 3.82
CA HIS A 55 6.55 2.15 4.50
C HIS A 55 5.27 2.72 3.89
N TRP A 56 4.31 3.07 4.73
CA TRP A 56 3.03 3.59 4.29
C TRP A 56 2.50 4.65 5.24
N GLN A 57 1.84 5.67 4.69
CA GLN A 57 0.98 6.56 5.45
C GLN A 57 -0.48 6.33 5.13
N SER A 58 -1.29 6.35 6.19
CA SER A 58 -2.74 6.29 6.07
C SER A 58 -3.30 7.51 5.32
N PRO A 59 -4.47 7.40 4.67
CA PRO A 59 -5.17 8.54 4.09
C PRO A 59 -5.33 9.67 5.11
N ASN A 60 -5.25 10.91 4.60
CA ASN A 60 -5.40 12.13 5.40
C ASN A 60 -6.70 12.10 6.21
N GLY A 61 -6.57 12.25 7.53
CA GLY A 61 -7.69 12.21 8.46
C GLY A 61 -7.90 10.88 9.20
N THR A 62 -7.18 9.82 8.86
CA THR A 62 -7.22 8.56 9.63
C THR A 62 -6.67 8.79 11.04
N ILE A 63 -7.52 8.57 12.04
CA ILE A 63 -7.16 8.72 13.45
C ILE A 63 -6.70 7.38 13.97
N GLN A 64 -5.64 7.37 14.76
CA GLN A 64 -5.10 6.15 15.36
C GLN A 64 -6.15 5.33 16.13
N ASP A 65 -7.04 6.01 16.86
CA ASP A 65 -8.09 5.39 17.67
C ASP A 65 -9.40 5.12 16.91
N SER A 66 -9.47 5.44 15.61
CA SER A 66 -10.62 5.05 14.80
C SER A 66 -10.60 3.53 14.56
N LYS A 67 -11.74 2.97 14.11
CA LYS A 67 -11.81 1.55 13.76
C LYS A 67 -10.76 1.18 12.71
N GLU A 68 -10.55 2.06 11.74
CA GLU A 68 -9.55 1.94 10.68
C GLU A 68 -8.13 2.05 11.22
N GLY A 69 -7.86 3.05 12.05
CA GLY A 69 -6.55 3.23 12.69
C GLY A 69 -6.14 2.00 13.50
N ILE A 70 -7.08 1.41 14.25
CA ILE A 70 -6.85 0.18 15.00
C ILE A 70 -6.56 -1.00 14.07
N ILE A 71 -7.27 -1.15 12.95
CA ILE A 71 -6.99 -2.21 11.96
C ILE A 71 -5.55 -2.09 11.44
N PHE A 72 -5.16 -0.88 11.02
CA PHE A 72 -3.83 -0.65 10.44
C PHE A 72 -2.70 -0.76 11.45
N THR A 73 -2.88 -0.28 12.69
CA THR A 73 -1.82 -0.24 13.70
C THR A 73 -1.71 -1.51 14.53
N LYS A 74 -2.83 -2.17 14.83
CA LYS A 74 -2.88 -3.38 15.67
C LYS A 74 -3.01 -4.66 14.86
N GLY A 75 -3.28 -4.58 13.56
CA GLY A 75 -3.39 -5.76 12.69
C GLY A 75 -4.53 -6.68 13.11
N THR A 76 -5.67 -6.12 13.53
CA THR A 76 -6.83 -6.91 14.01
C THR A 76 -7.49 -7.74 12.91
N LYS A 77 -7.10 -7.53 11.65
CA LYS A 77 -7.51 -8.30 10.48
C LYS A 77 -6.31 -8.58 9.58
N PRO A 78 -6.33 -9.66 8.78
CA PRO A 78 -5.37 -9.86 7.71
C PRO A 78 -5.45 -8.71 6.69
N LEU A 79 -4.31 -8.07 6.42
CA LEU A 79 -4.22 -7.02 5.41
C LEU A 79 -3.47 -7.53 4.19
N HIS A 80 -3.98 -7.22 3.01
CA HIS A 80 -3.37 -7.53 1.73
C HIS A 80 -2.86 -6.24 1.07
N LEU A 81 -1.62 -6.26 0.57
CA LEU A 81 -0.98 -5.11 -0.05
C LEU A 81 -1.01 -5.23 -1.58
N PHE A 82 -1.48 -4.16 -2.20
CA PHE A 82 -1.55 -3.94 -3.64
C PHE A 82 -0.80 -2.67 -3.96
N VAL A 83 0.18 -2.74 -4.85
CA VAL A 83 1.01 -1.60 -5.23
C VAL A 83 0.98 -1.36 -6.72
N ARG A 84 1.06 -0.10 -7.14
CA ARG A 84 1.37 0.24 -8.54
C ARG A 84 2.38 1.36 -8.60
N LYS A 85 3.09 1.40 -9.73
CA LYS A 85 3.99 2.49 -10.10
C LYS A 85 3.21 3.47 -10.96
N ASP A 86 3.02 4.69 -10.45
CA ASP A 86 2.42 5.87 -11.11
C ASP A 86 1.16 5.60 -11.98
N LYS A 87 0.04 6.23 -11.61
CA LYS A 87 -1.25 6.09 -12.31
C LYS A 87 -1.20 6.42 -13.82
N LYS A 88 -0.21 7.21 -14.27
CA LYS A 88 -0.04 7.54 -15.71
C LYS A 88 0.57 6.41 -16.54
N GLU A 89 1.36 5.53 -15.94
CA GLU A 89 2.08 4.46 -16.66
C GLU A 89 1.42 3.10 -16.45
N ASN A 90 0.91 2.82 -15.25
CA ASN A 90 0.37 1.51 -14.94
C ASN A 90 -1.03 1.62 -14.34
N MET A 91 -2.03 1.24 -15.14
CA MET A 91 -3.43 1.22 -14.69
C MET A 91 -3.70 0.08 -13.69
N TYR A 92 -2.81 -0.92 -13.61
CA TYR A 92 -3.03 -2.13 -12.82
C TYR A 92 -2.22 -2.11 -11.52
N PHE A 93 -2.84 -2.61 -10.45
CA PHE A 93 -2.16 -2.92 -9.21
C PHE A 93 -1.55 -4.32 -9.26
N ILE A 94 -0.35 -4.44 -8.71
CA ILE A 94 0.37 -5.70 -8.46
C ILE A 94 0.09 -6.10 -7.01
N TYR A 95 -0.44 -7.31 -6.83
CA TYR A 95 -0.58 -7.90 -5.50
C TYR A 95 0.79 -8.39 -5.01
N VAL A 96 1.21 -7.94 -3.84
CA VAL A 96 2.55 -8.23 -3.28
C VAL A 96 2.52 -9.11 -2.03
N GLY A 97 1.34 -9.44 -1.52
CA GLY A 97 1.19 -10.39 -0.42
C GLY A 97 0.39 -9.87 0.75
N LYS A 98 0.33 -10.68 1.82
CA LYS A 98 -0.20 -10.26 3.11
C LYS A 98 0.84 -9.47 3.88
N VAL A 99 0.37 -8.54 4.70
CA VAL A 99 1.21 -7.70 5.53
C VAL A 99 0.69 -7.62 6.96
N ARG A 100 1.60 -7.31 7.88
CA ARG A 100 1.29 -7.01 9.28
C ARG A 100 2.02 -5.74 9.72
N PRO A 101 1.40 -4.88 10.54
CA PRO A 101 2.09 -3.71 11.08
C PRO A 101 3.19 -4.16 12.04
N ILE A 102 4.37 -3.54 11.92
CA ILE A 102 5.49 -3.75 12.84
C ILE A 102 5.89 -2.47 13.58
N TYR A 103 5.49 -1.32 13.05
CA TYR A 103 5.73 -0.01 13.63
C TYR A 103 4.61 0.93 13.22
N TYR A 104 4.26 1.87 14.09
CA TYR A 104 3.43 3.01 13.73
C TYR A 104 3.77 4.23 14.58
N ASP A 105 3.58 5.42 14.02
CA ASP A 105 3.74 6.71 14.69
C ASP A 105 2.85 7.79 14.05
N GLY A 106 2.64 8.89 14.77
CA GLY A 106 1.81 10.00 14.33
C GLY A 106 0.30 9.73 14.45
N ASN A 107 -0.48 10.78 14.22
CA ASN A 107 -1.93 10.73 14.23
C ASN A 107 -2.46 11.73 13.20
N LYS A 108 -3.19 11.23 12.19
CA LYS A 108 -3.68 12.01 11.03
C LYS A 108 -2.57 12.75 10.23
N PRO A 109 -1.87 12.08 9.29
CA PRO A 109 -1.91 10.65 9.01
C PRO A 109 -1.12 9.83 10.03
N ILE A 110 -1.38 8.54 10.06
CA ILE A 110 -0.56 7.57 10.79
C ILE A 110 0.49 7.06 9.81
N THR A 111 1.75 7.13 10.22
CA THR A 111 2.88 6.50 9.54
C THR A 111 3.02 5.08 10.05
N ILE A 112 3.07 4.09 9.17
CA ILE A 112 3.10 2.68 9.51
C ILE A 112 4.16 1.98 8.66
N ASP A 113 4.96 1.12 9.29
CA ASP A 113 5.75 0.12 8.56
C ASP A 113 5.04 -1.23 8.62
N PHE A 114 4.85 -1.81 7.44
CA PHE A 114 4.27 -3.11 7.23
C PHE A 114 5.35 -4.13 6.85
N GLU A 115 5.40 -5.26 7.55
CA GLU A 115 6.21 -6.41 7.16
C GLU A 115 5.38 -7.35 6.27
N LEU A 116 5.95 -7.73 5.13
CA LEU A 116 5.38 -8.74 4.25
C LEU A 116 5.58 -10.15 4.83
N GLU A 117 4.55 -10.98 4.69
CA GLU A 117 4.60 -12.40 5.08
C GLU A 117 5.74 -13.13 4.35
N TYR A 118 5.92 -12.83 3.06
CA TYR A 118 6.97 -13.36 2.21
C TYR A 118 7.77 -12.23 1.57
N GLU A 119 9.08 -12.42 1.41
CA GLU A 119 9.93 -11.47 0.72
C GLU A 119 9.49 -11.28 -0.73
N LEU A 120 9.53 -10.03 -1.18
CA LEU A 120 9.35 -9.69 -2.58
C LEU A 120 10.48 -10.32 -3.42
N PRO A 121 10.13 -10.94 -4.56
CA PRO A 121 11.13 -11.31 -5.55
C PRO A 121 11.98 -10.09 -5.92
N LYS A 122 13.30 -10.29 -5.96
CA LYS A 122 14.27 -9.22 -6.21
C LYS A 122 13.95 -8.42 -7.48
N THR A 123 13.48 -9.10 -8.53
CA THR A 123 13.06 -8.48 -9.79
C THR A 123 11.95 -7.46 -9.62
N ILE A 124 10.92 -7.78 -8.85
CA ILE A 124 9.78 -6.89 -8.57
C ILE A 124 10.25 -5.74 -7.70
N PHE A 125 11.02 -6.02 -6.65
CA PHE A 125 11.56 -4.99 -5.77
C PHE A 125 12.42 -3.96 -6.54
N GLU A 126 13.35 -4.45 -7.38
CA GLU A 126 14.17 -3.59 -8.24
C GLU A 126 13.30 -2.79 -9.23
N GLU A 127 12.25 -3.39 -9.82
CA GLU A 127 11.33 -2.70 -10.71
C GLU A 127 10.59 -1.53 -10.01
N MET A 128 10.17 -1.74 -8.76
CA MET A 128 9.50 -0.74 -7.94
C MET A 128 10.43 0.39 -7.49
N GLN A 129 11.74 0.15 -7.44
CA GLN A 129 12.75 1.15 -7.08
C GLN A 129 13.34 1.93 -8.27
N LYS A 130 13.16 1.47 -9.51
CA LYS A 130 13.74 2.14 -10.69
C LYS A 130 13.19 3.56 -10.86
N VAL A 131 14.05 4.56 -10.67
CA VAL A 131 13.83 5.97 -11.04
C VAL A 131 13.65 6.09 -12.55
N LYS A 132 12.76 6.98 -13.00
CA LYS A 132 12.62 7.29 -14.42
C LYS A 132 13.94 7.86 -14.93
N LYS A 133 14.57 7.22 -15.92
CA LYS A 133 15.61 7.89 -16.70
C LYS A 133 14.91 8.88 -17.63
N ILE A 134 15.22 10.16 -17.44
CA ILE A 134 14.84 11.24 -18.36
C ILE A 134 15.54 11.03 -19.70
#